data_AF-A0A7M3SM95-F1
#
_entry.id   AF-A0A7M3SM95-F1
#
_cell.length_a   1.000
_cell.length_b   1.000
_cell.length_c   1.000
_cell.angle_alpha   90.00
_cell.angle_beta   90.00
_cell.angle_gamma   90.00
#
_symmetry.space_group_name_H-M   'P 1'
#
loop_
_entity.id
_entity.type
_entity.pdbx_description
1 polymer ?
#
loop_
_entity_poly.entity_id
_entity_poly.type
_entity_poly.pdbx_seq_one_letter_code
_entity_poly.pdbx_strand_id
1 'polypeptide(L)'
;MSASHTPEETKAALHEVVTEMYDKIVKGEPPTMTLPVRTKNNIGFDEKLGVYKYGKKRSVRDATSLGSAKQLLRALHVVEFIEEMIDAGKSSTLREMYYISEGWG
;
A
#
# COMPACT_ATOMS: atom_id res chain seq x y z
N MET A 1 -3.65 10.30 20.68
CA MET A 1 -4.32 9.02 20.44
C MET A 1 -4.18 8.71 18.96
N SER A 2 -3.48 7.64 18.57
CA SER A 2 -3.50 7.20 17.18
C SER A 2 -4.93 6.78 16.85
N ALA A 3 -5.57 7.39 15.86
CA ALA A 3 -6.86 6.91 15.38
C ALA A 3 -6.65 5.46 14.91
N SER A 4 -7.16 4.50 15.67
CA SER A 4 -7.22 3.11 15.24
C SER A 4 -8.34 3.03 14.22
N HIS A 5 -7.99 2.81 12.96
CA HIS A 5 -8.98 2.48 11.94
C HIS A 5 -9.68 1.17 12.31
N THR A 6 -10.98 1.11 12.08
CA THR A 6 -11.74 -0.14 12.12
C THR A 6 -11.24 -1.09 11.01
N PRO A 7 -11.47 -2.41 11.14
CA PRO A 7 -11.19 -3.38 10.07
C PRO A 7 -11.75 -2.94 8.71
N GLU A 8 -12.99 -2.44 8.70
CA GLU A 8 -13.71 -1.99 7.51
C GLU A 8 -13.09 -0.74 6.89
N GLU A 9 -12.74 0.25 7.71
CA GLU A 9 -12.01 1.45 7.24
C GLU A 9 -10.63 1.10 6.69
N THR A 10 -9.96 0.11 7.29
CA THR A 10 -8.66 -0.37 6.81
C THR A 10 -8.79 -1.02 5.44
N LYS A 11 -9.80 -1.88 5.24
CA LYS A 11 -10.07 -2.48 3.93
C LYS A 11 -10.42 -1.42 2.89
N ALA A 12 -11.29 -0.46 3.23
CA ALA A 12 -11.64 0.62 2.33
C ALA A 12 -10.41 1.41 1.88
N ALA A 13 -9.51 1.76 2.80
CA ALA A 13 -8.27 2.46 2.49
C ALA A 13 -7.32 1.63 1.60
N LEU A 14 -7.27 0.30 1.77
CA LEU A 14 -6.51 -0.58 0.89
C LEU A 14 -7.13 -0.66 -0.51
N HIS A 15 -8.46 -0.75 -0.59
CA HIS A 15 -9.20 -0.78 -1.85
C HIS A 15 -9.09 0.53 -2.63
N GLU A 16 -8.95 1.68 -1.98
CA GLU A 16 -8.65 2.95 -2.67
C GLU A 16 -7.38 2.86 -3.52
N VAL A 17 -6.33 2.19 -3.01
CA VAL A 17 -5.07 2.00 -3.75
C VAL A 17 -5.28 1.09 -4.97
N VAL A 18 -6.07 0.03 -4.82
CA VAL A 18 -6.40 -0.89 -5.92
C VAL A 18 -7.31 -0.21 -6.96
N THR A 19 -8.22 0.65 -6.50
CA THR A 19 -9.14 1.41 -7.36
C THR A 19 -8.39 2.36 -8.28
N GLU A 20 -7.33 3.03 -7.78
CA GLU A 20 -6.44 3.85 -8.63
C GLU A 20 -5.90 3.02 -9.82
N MET A 21 -5.41 1.82 -9.55
CA MET A 21 -4.87 0.93 -10.58
C MET A 21 -5.96 0.49 -11.56
N TYR A 22 -7.12 0.09 -11.05
CA TYR A 22 -8.26 -0.37 -11.85
C TYR A 22 -8.77 0.73 -12.79
N ASP A 23 -8.99 1.94 -12.27
CA ASP A 23 -9.49 3.08 -13.04
C ASP A 23 -8.55 3.44 -14.19
N LYS A 24 -7.23 3.32 -13.97
CA LYS A 24 -6.22 3.54 -15.01
C LYS A 24 -6.32 2.50 -16.11
N ILE A 25 -6.44 1.23 -15.75
CA ILE A 25 -6.62 0.12 -16.71
C ILE A 25 -7.87 0.33 -17.57
N VAL A 26 -9.01 0.67 -16.95
CA VAL A 26 -10.28 0.91 -17.68
C VAL A 26 -10.16 2.07 -18.66
N LYS A 27 -9.34 3.08 -18.35
CA LYS A 27 -9.04 4.23 -19.24
C LYS A 27 -8.03 3.92 -20.34
N GLY A 28 -7.47 2.71 -20.38
CA GLY A 28 -6.40 2.33 -21.30
C GLY A 28 -5.03 2.95 -20.94
N GLU A 29 -4.89 3.48 -19.73
CA GLU A 29 -3.63 3.99 -19.20
C GLU A 29 -2.90 2.88 -18.43
N PRO A 30 -1.55 2.88 -18.38
CA PRO A 30 -0.82 1.96 -17.52
C PRO A 30 -1.26 2.11 -16.06
N PRO A 31 -1.51 1.02 -15.31
CA PRO A 31 -1.89 1.09 -13.91
C PRO A 31 -0.80 1.80 -13.11
N THR A 32 -1.22 2.63 -12.16
CA THR A 32 -0.34 3.40 -11.29
C THR A 32 -0.65 3.20 -9.82
N MET A 33 0.36 3.36 -8.99
CA MET A 33 0.24 3.41 -7.53
C MET A 33 1.01 4.62 -6.99
N THR A 34 0.32 5.44 -6.21
CA THR A 34 0.91 6.64 -5.61
C THR A 34 1.21 6.43 -4.12
N LEU A 35 2.50 6.45 -3.74
CA LEU A 35 2.94 6.23 -2.35
C LEU A 35 3.76 7.41 -1.79
N PRO A 36 3.72 7.67 -0.47
CA PRO A 36 4.58 8.68 0.15
C PRO A 36 6.06 8.30 0.06
N VAL A 37 6.91 9.28 -0.22
CA VAL A 37 8.36 9.07 -0.35
C VAL A 37 8.98 8.87 1.04
N ARG A 38 9.64 7.73 1.26
CA ARG A 38 10.34 7.42 2.52
C ARG A 38 11.79 7.94 2.54
N THR A 39 11.97 9.26 2.51
CA THR A 39 13.29 9.92 2.62
C THR A 39 13.35 10.88 3.79
N LYS A 40 14.54 11.14 4.35
CA LYS A 40 14.74 12.11 5.46
C LYS A 40 14.19 13.50 5.11
N ASN A 41 14.35 13.90 3.85
CA ASN A 41 13.87 15.19 3.32
C ASN A 41 12.36 15.24 3.06
N ASN A 42 11.62 14.18 3.42
CA ASN A 42 10.17 14.10 3.39
C ASN A 42 9.61 13.72 4.76
N ILE A 43 10.32 14.03 5.84
CA ILE A 43 9.82 13.86 7.21
C ILE A 43 9.71 15.24 7.84
N GLY A 44 8.57 15.54 8.46
CA GLY A 44 8.31 16.79 9.16
C GLY A 44 7.66 16.54 10.52
N PHE A 45 7.91 17.42 11.49
CA PHE A 45 7.28 17.35 12.80
C PHE A 45 5.85 17.91 12.73
N ASP A 46 4.87 17.13 13.20
CA ASP A 46 3.48 17.54 13.33
C ASP A 46 3.26 18.04 14.76
N GLU A 47 3.28 19.37 14.95
CA GLU A 47 3.16 20.00 16.27
C GLU A 47 1.87 19.65 17.01
N LYS A 48 0.77 19.43 16.27
CA LYS A 48 -0.53 19.11 16.88
C LYS A 48 -0.54 17.72 17.49
N LEU A 49 0.20 16.79 16.89
CA LEU A 49 0.24 15.39 17.32
C LEU A 49 1.52 15.03 18.07
N GLY A 50 2.52 15.92 18.09
CA GLY A 50 3.80 15.71 18.77
C GLY A 50 4.64 14.60 18.13
N VAL A 51 4.43 14.28 16.85
CA VAL A 51 5.09 13.16 16.17
C VAL A 51 5.65 13.57 14.80
N TYR A 52 6.70 12.88 14.36
CA TYR A 52 7.21 13.01 13.00
C TYR A 52 6.34 12.23 12.03
N LYS A 53 5.95 12.86 10.92
CA LYS A 53 5.17 12.26 9.85
C LYS A 53 5.84 12.43 8.50
N TYR A 54 5.42 11.61 7.53
CA TYR A 54 5.75 11.87 6.15
C TYR A 54 5.17 13.21 5.69
N GLY A 55 5.96 13.95 4.92
CA GLY A 55 5.58 15.19 4.26
C GLY A 55 4.75 14.94 3.00
N LYS A 56 4.60 15.99 2.20
CA LYS A 56 3.72 15.99 1.01
C LYS A 56 4.31 15.28 -0.21
N LYS A 57 5.61 14.92 -0.22
CA LYS A 57 6.21 14.31 -1.41
C LYS A 57 5.69 12.88 -1.59
N ARG A 58 5.19 12.61 -2.79
CA ARG A 58 4.72 11.30 -3.23
C ARG A 58 5.49 10.86 -4.47
N SER A 59 5.66 9.55 -4.63
CA SER A 59 6.19 8.93 -5.83
C SER A 59 5.08 8.14 -6.50
N VAL A 60 4.95 8.29 -7.81
CA VAL A 60 4.06 7.46 -8.64
C VAL A 60 4.89 6.34 -9.24
N ARG A 61 4.38 5.11 -9.16
CA ARG A 61 4.94 3.96 -9.86
C ARG A 61 3.92 3.48 -10.87
N ASP A 62 4.33 3.33 -12.13
CA ASP A 62 3.50 2.82 -13.21
C ASP A 62 3.97 1.43 -13.69
N ALA A 63 3.13 0.71 -14.42
CA ALA A 63 3.47 -0.58 -15.02
C ALA A 63 4.04 -0.47 -16.44
N THR A 64 4.82 0.56 -16.76
CA THR A 64 5.40 0.71 -18.12
C THR A 64 6.60 -0.19 -18.39
N SER A 65 7.21 -0.78 -17.36
CA SER A 65 8.34 -1.70 -17.46
C SER A 65 8.03 -3.02 -16.77
N LEU A 66 8.69 -4.11 -17.18
CA LEU A 66 8.52 -5.42 -16.54
C LEU A 66 8.82 -5.38 -15.04
N GLY A 67 9.89 -4.68 -14.65
CA GLY A 67 10.29 -4.57 -13.25
C GLY A 67 9.26 -3.81 -12.41
N SER A 68 8.73 -2.69 -12.91
CA SER A 68 7.72 -1.91 -12.21
C SER A 68 6.35 -2.60 -12.21
N ALA A 69 5.98 -3.29 -13.29
CA ALA A 69 4.79 -4.13 -13.35
C ALA A 69 4.83 -5.26 -12.31
N LYS A 70 5.96 -5.98 -12.17
CA LYS A 70 6.12 -7.01 -11.14
C LYS A 70 5.99 -6.44 -9.72
N GLN A 71 6.44 -5.20 -9.50
CA GLN A 71 6.26 -4.54 -8.20
C GLN A 71 4.81 -4.19 -7.90
N LEU A 72 4.04 -3.72 -8.90
CA LEU A 72 2.61 -3.45 -8.71
C LEU A 72 1.83 -4.75 -8.44
N LEU A 73 2.14 -5.83 -9.17
CA LEU A 73 1.53 -7.14 -8.93
C LEU A 73 1.78 -7.64 -7.49
N ARG A 74 3.02 -7.53 -7.01
CA ARG A 74 3.35 -7.87 -5.62
C ARG A 74 2.57 -7.03 -4.61
N ALA A 75 2.34 -5.75 -4.90
CA ALA A 75 1.54 -4.90 -4.02
C ALA A 75 0.07 -5.39 -3.95
N LEU A 76 -0.49 -5.84 -5.08
CA LEU A 76 -1.84 -6.44 -5.10
C LEU A 76 -1.93 -7.70 -4.23
N HIS A 77 -0.96 -8.63 -4.34
CA HIS A 77 -0.93 -9.81 -3.46
C HIS A 77 -0.82 -9.46 -1.98
N VAL A 78 -0.08 -8.41 -1.63
CA VAL A 78 -0.01 -7.94 -0.24
C VAL A 78 -1.35 -7.39 0.24
N VAL A 79 -2.08 -6.65 -0.61
CA VAL A 79 -3.42 -6.14 -0.26
C VAL A 79 -4.39 -7.29 -0.01
N GLU A 80 -4.44 -8.25 -0.93
CA GLU A 80 -5.26 -9.47 -0.81
C GLU A 80 -4.94 -10.24 0.47
N PHE A 81 -3.65 -10.48 0.73
CA PHE A 81 -3.19 -11.14 1.96
C PHE A 81 -3.64 -10.41 3.23
N ILE A 82 -3.52 -9.07 3.27
CA ILE A 82 -3.94 -8.29 4.44
C ILE A 82 -5.47 -8.40 4.61
N GLU A 83 -6.23 -8.36 3.52
CA GLU A 83 -7.68 -8.50 3.56
C GLU A 83 -8.12 -9.87 4.12
N GLU A 84 -7.49 -10.96 3.67
CA GLU A 84 -7.74 -12.31 4.19
C GLU A 84 -7.46 -12.40 5.70
N MET A 85 -6.37 -11.77 6.17
CA MET A 85 -6.03 -11.76 7.59
C MET A 85 -7.05 -10.98 8.42
N ILE A 86 -7.55 -9.86 7.90
CA ILE A 86 -8.63 -9.10 8.52
C ILE A 86 -9.91 -9.94 8.60
N ASP A 87 -10.31 -10.61 7.52
CA ASP A 87 -11.50 -11.47 7.48
C ASP A 87 -11.41 -12.67 8.43
N ALA A 88 -10.22 -13.27 8.50
CA ALA A 88 -9.98 -14.38 9.42
C ALA A 88 -9.85 -13.95 10.88
N GLY A 89 -9.81 -12.64 11.18
CA GLY A 89 -9.52 -12.12 12.52
C GLY A 89 -8.13 -12.51 13.03
N LYS A 90 -7.17 -12.66 12.12
CA LYS A 90 -5.79 -13.10 12.41
C LYS A 90 -4.79 -11.98 12.12
N SER A 91 -3.58 -12.15 12.63
CA SER A 91 -2.43 -11.29 12.31
C SER A 91 -1.24 -12.12 11.84
N SER A 92 -0.40 -11.53 10.99
CA SER A 92 0.85 -12.13 10.51
C SER A 92 1.99 -11.16 10.76
N THR A 93 3.14 -11.68 11.12
CA THR A 93 4.40 -10.93 11.14
C THR A 93 4.89 -10.67 9.72
N LEU A 94 5.82 -9.72 9.58
CA LEU A 94 6.49 -9.43 8.31
C LEU A 94 7.28 -10.64 7.77
N ARG A 95 7.82 -11.49 8.66
CA ARG A 95 8.60 -12.66 8.27
C ARG A 95 7.71 -13.78 7.73
N GLU A 96 6.56 -14.00 8.36
CA GLU A 96 5.57 -14.96 7.86
C GLU A 96 5.05 -14.54 6.48
N MET A 97 4.69 -13.26 6.31
CA MET A 97 4.31 -12.71 5.00
C MET A 97 5.43 -12.90 3.97
N TYR A 98 6.70 -12.67 4.35
CA TYR A 98 7.84 -12.90 3.46
C TYR A 98 7.88 -14.36 2.97
N TYR A 99 7.79 -15.35 3.87
CA TYR A 99 7.83 -16.76 3.47
C TYR A 99 6.63 -17.18 2.63
N ILE A 100 5.44 -16.66 2.92
CA ILE A 100 4.25 -16.87 2.10
C ILE A 100 4.45 -16.27 0.70
N SER A 101 5.07 -15.08 0.63
CA SER A 101 5.31 -14.38 -0.64
C SER A 101 6.30 -15.07 -1.57
N GLU A 102 7.14 -15.98 -1.07
CA GLU A 102 8.01 -16.82 -1.92
C GLU A 102 7.18 -17.74 -2.84
N GLY A 103 5.91 -18.00 -2.51
CA GLY A 103 4.96 -18.73 -3.35
C GLY A 103 4.25 -17.91 -4.43
N TRP A 104 4.42 -16.58 -4.48
CA TRP A 104 3.68 -15.70 -5.40
C TRP A 104 4.30 -15.56 -6.81
N GLY A 105 5.51 -16.07 -7.06
CA GLY A 105 6.18 -16.05 -8.37
C GLY A 105 7.17 -14.90 -8.65
#